data_AF-A0A350CLP4-F1
#
_entry.id   AF-A0A350CLP4-F1
#
_cell.length_a   1.000
_cell.length_b   1.000
_cell.length_c   1.000
_cell.angle_alpha   90.00
_cell.angle_beta   90.00
_cell.angle_gamma   90.00
#
_symmetry.space_group_name_H-M   'P 1'
#
loop_
_entity.id
_entity.type
_entity.pdbx_description
1 polymer ?
#
loop_
_entity_poly.entity_id
_entity_poly.type
_entity_poly.pdbx_seq_one_letter_code
_entity_poly.pdbx_strand_id
1 'polypeptide(L)'
;SAPFSKPGGAPESAARVRDDRVGPRAPPPAPAPAPAPTPAPVAPTPAPTVLRETTPEAALQLLTLLQREARLIDFANENLAAYADADIGAAARVVHEGCARVLKEHFTIQPVRAEAEGSRVTLEEGFDAASVRLTGNVVGKAPFKGTLSHRGWRASDVRLPQLAKEHDASIIAPAEVEL
;
A
#
# COMPACT_ATOMS: atom_id res chain seq x y z
N SER A 1 -2.78 -50.30 -65.53
CA SER A 1 -1.74 -49.30 -65.22
C SER A 1 -0.77 -49.90 -64.22
N ALA A 2 0.39 -50.33 -64.72
CA ALA A 2 1.52 -50.89 -63.96
C ALA A 2 2.65 -49.82 -63.95
N PRO A 3 3.82 -49.98 -63.28
CA PRO A 3 4.34 -51.24 -62.71
C PRO A 3 5.20 -51.14 -61.42
N PHE A 4 5.42 -52.35 -60.86
CA PHE A 4 6.71 -52.94 -60.43
C PHE A 4 7.44 -52.58 -59.12
N SER A 5 7.54 -53.66 -58.33
CA SER A 5 8.47 -54.05 -57.27
C SER A 5 9.98 -53.98 -57.56
N LYS A 6 10.72 -53.69 -56.45
CA LYS A 6 12.01 -54.28 -55.99
C LYS A 6 13.28 -54.01 -56.83
N PRO A 7 14.48 -54.38 -56.33
CA PRO A 7 15.06 -54.20 -54.99
C PRO A 7 16.50 -53.60 -55.06
N GLY A 8 17.02 -53.18 -53.91
CA GLY A 8 18.42 -52.79 -53.76
C GLY A 8 19.38 -53.98 -53.90
N GLY A 9 20.42 -53.78 -54.71
CA GLY A 9 21.57 -54.67 -54.88
C GLY A 9 22.87 -53.86 -54.71
N ALA A 10 23.79 -54.44 -53.92
CA ALA A 10 25.18 -54.03 -53.68
C ALA A 10 26.01 -54.03 -54.99
N PRO A 11 27.29 -53.58 -55.09
CA PRO A 11 28.43 -53.86 -54.18
C PRO A 11 29.35 -52.64 -53.91
N GLU A 12 30.06 -52.61 -52.78
CA GLU A 12 31.49 -52.97 -52.67
C GLU A 12 32.39 -52.35 -53.76
N SER A 13 33.00 -51.21 -53.46
CA SER A 13 34.10 -50.63 -54.22
C SER A 13 35.43 -51.24 -53.76
N ALA A 14 35.97 -52.09 -54.64
CA ALA A 14 37.32 -52.60 -54.58
C ALA A 14 38.37 -51.48 -54.72
N ALA A 15 39.49 -51.71 -54.04
CA ALA A 15 40.71 -50.93 -54.04
C ALA A 15 41.33 -50.72 -55.43
N ARG A 16 42.04 -49.59 -55.59
CA ARG A 16 43.44 -49.48 -56.04
C ARG A 16 43.84 -47.98 -56.06
N VAL A 17 44.79 -47.53 -55.22
CA VAL A 17 46.25 -47.52 -55.49
C VAL A 17 46.51 -46.60 -56.71
N ARG A 18 47.17 -45.42 -56.65
CA ARG A 18 48.40 -44.94 -56.00
C ARG A 18 48.39 -43.40 -56.09
N ASP A 19 48.76 -42.68 -55.04
CA ASP A 19 50.11 -42.11 -54.80
C ASP A 19 50.41 -40.90 -55.70
N ASP A 20 50.35 -39.69 -55.13
CA ASP A 20 51.50 -38.75 -55.12
C ASP A 20 51.17 -37.49 -54.29
N ARG A 21 51.92 -37.31 -53.20
CA ARG A 21 52.38 -36.04 -52.59
C ARG A 21 51.40 -34.86 -52.41
N VAL A 22 50.96 -34.64 -51.16
CA VAL A 22 50.86 -33.30 -50.54
C VAL A 22 51.26 -33.40 -49.05
N GLY A 23 52.34 -32.73 -48.66
CA GLY A 23 52.79 -32.57 -47.27
C GLY A 23 51.81 -31.77 -46.41
N PRO A 24 51.98 -31.75 -45.08
CA PRO A 24 50.88 -31.60 -44.11
C PRO A 24 50.14 -30.26 -44.24
N ARG A 25 48.84 -30.36 -44.54
CA ARG A 25 47.88 -29.26 -44.46
C ARG A 25 47.65 -28.91 -42.99
N ALA A 26 47.95 -27.67 -42.62
CA ALA A 26 47.68 -27.12 -41.29
C ALA A 26 46.19 -27.29 -40.92
N PRO A 27 45.87 -27.62 -39.66
CA PRO A 27 44.48 -27.77 -39.23
C PRO A 27 43.74 -26.42 -39.33
N PRO A 28 42.44 -26.42 -39.67
CA PRO A 28 41.64 -25.20 -39.67
C PRO A 28 41.57 -24.60 -38.26
N PRO A 29 41.55 -23.26 -38.11
CA PRO A 29 41.48 -22.60 -36.81
C PRO A 29 40.15 -22.93 -36.11
N ALA A 30 40.23 -23.23 -34.81
CA ALA A 30 39.09 -23.49 -33.95
C ALA A 30 38.15 -22.26 -33.88
N PRO A 31 36.82 -22.46 -33.81
CA PRO A 31 35.88 -21.35 -33.69
C PRO A 31 36.07 -20.61 -32.35
N ALA A 32 36.05 -19.27 -32.43
CA ALA A 32 36.18 -18.38 -31.29
C ALA A 32 35.07 -18.60 -30.24
N PRO A 33 35.34 -18.43 -28.94
CA PRO A 33 34.34 -18.59 -27.89
C PRO A 33 33.24 -17.53 -28.02
N ALA A 34 31.99 -17.95 -27.86
CA ALA A 34 30.83 -17.06 -27.82
C ALA A 34 30.92 -16.09 -26.62
N PRO A 35 30.49 -14.83 -26.77
CA PRO A 35 30.54 -13.84 -25.69
C PRO A 35 29.61 -14.25 -24.55
N ALA A 36 30.09 -14.12 -23.31
CA ALA A 36 29.31 -14.37 -22.10
C ALA A 36 28.09 -13.43 -22.01
N PRO A 37 26.95 -13.89 -21.45
CA PRO A 37 25.76 -13.07 -21.30
C PRO A 37 26.04 -11.88 -20.38
N THR A 38 25.67 -10.69 -20.82
CA THR A 38 25.71 -9.46 -20.02
C THR A 38 24.82 -9.63 -18.79
N PRO A 39 25.29 -9.31 -17.56
CA PRO A 39 24.46 -9.41 -16.36
C PRO A 39 23.26 -8.46 -16.49
N ALA A 40 22.06 -8.99 -16.24
CA ALA A 40 20.82 -8.22 -16.20
C ALA A 40 20.93 -7.14 -15.10
N PRO A 41 20.37 -5.92 -15.32
CA PRO A 41 20.37 -4.88 -14.29
C PRO A 41 19.67 -5.38 -13.03
N VAL A 42 20.40 -5.39 -11.91
CA VAL A 42 19.82 -5.66 -10.59
C VAL A 42 18.83 -4.52 -10.31
N ALA A 43 17.55 -4.86 -10.17
CA ALA A 43 16.53 -3.89 -9.79
C ALA A 43 16.93 -3.23 -8.45
N PRO A 44 16.87 -1.90 -8.33
CA PRO A 44 17.29 -1.22 -7.11
C PRO A 44 16.42 -1.68 -5.94
N THR A 45 17.05 -2.19 -4.88
CA THR A 45 16.41 -2.47 -3.60
C THR A 45 15.74 -1.18 -3.11
N PRO A 46 14.43 -1.18 -2.78
CA PRO A 46 13.77 0.01 -2.28
C PRO A 46 14.49 0.51 -1.03
N ALA A 47 14.86 1.79 -1.04
CA ALA A 47 15.51 2.42 0.11
C ALA A 47 14.62 2.29 1.36
N PRO A 48 15.20 2.07 2.54
CA PRO A 48 14.43 1.97 3.77
C PRO A 48 13.60 3.23 3.97
N THR A 49 12.29 3.04 4.17
CA THR A 49 11.37 4.13 4.50
C THR A 49 11.78 4.77 5.82
N VAL A 50 12.26 6.01 5.74
CA VAL A 50 12.57 6.82 6.92
C VAL A 50 11.25 7.16 7.63
N LEU A 51 11.09 6.68 8.86
CA LEU A 51 9.94 6.99 9.71
C LEU A 51 10.05 8.43 10.21
N ARG A 52 8.92 9.14 10.26
CA ARG A 52 8.84 10.46 10.87
C ARG A 52 8.58 10.31 12.36
N GLU A 53 9.25 11.13 13.17
CA GLU A 53 8.95 11.25 14.60
C GLU A 53 7.56 11.87 14.80
N THR A 54 6.82 11.38 15.80
CA THR A 54 5.53 11.93 16.20
C THR A 54 5.72 13.14 17.09
N THR A 55 4.68 13.96 17.25
CA THR A 55 4.59 15.01 18.28
C THR A 55 3.60 14.57 19.38
N PRO A 56 4.05 13.82 20.41
CA PRO A 56 3.17 13.25 21.43
C PRO A 56 2.34 14.29 22.18
N GLU A 57 2.89 15.48 22.41
CA GLU A 57 2.25 16.56 23.17
C GLU A 57 0.99 17.09 22.47
N ALA A 58 1.01 17.18 21.14
CA ALA A 58 -0.17 17.60 20.38
C ALA A 58 -1.29 16.53 20.44
N ALA A 59 -0.92 15.25 20.48
CA ALA A 59 -1.87 14.16 20.63
C ALA A 59 -2.47 14.14 22.05
N LEU A 60 -1.64 14.32 23.07
CA LEU A 60 -2.08 14.44 24.46
C LEU A 60 -2.98 15.68 24.66
N GLN A 61 -2.63 16.82 24.06
CA GLN A 61 -3.46 18.02 24.08
C GLN A 61 -4.85 17.79 23.46
N LEU A 62 -4.92 17.09 22.32
CA LEU A 62 -6.20 16.72 21.72
C LEU A 62 -7.00 15.81 22.66
N LEU A 63 -6.33 14.85 23.30
CA LEU A 63 -6.96 13.93 24.24
C LEU A 63 -7.50 14.66 25.48
N THR A 64 -6.78 15.65 26.02
CA THR A 64 -7.26 16.54 27.10
C THR A 64 -8.52 17.30 26.69
N LEU A 65 -8.58 17.84 25.47
CA LEU A 65 -9.77 18.53 24.96
C LEU A 65 -10.97 17.59 24.84
N LEU A 66 -10.75 16.40 24.28
CA LEU A 66 -11.80 15.37 24.16
C LEU A 66 -12.27 14.89 25.53
N GLN A 67 -11.37 14.73 26.50
CA GLN A 67 -11.74 14.33 27.84
C GLN A 67 -12.55 15.44 28.54
N ARG A 68 -12.12 16.69 28.46
CA ARG A 68 -12.82 17.83 29.08
C ARG A 68 -14.22 18.05 28.51
N GLU A 69 -14.38 18.03 27.19
CA GLU A 69 -15.66 18.35 26.55
C GLU A 69 -16.59 17.15 26.38
N ALA A 70 -16.05 15.93 26.33
CA ALA A 70 -16.83 14.73 25.97
C ALA A 70 -16.75 13.60 26.98
N ARG A 71 -15.92 13.68 28.03
CA ARG A 71 -15.60 12.56 28.93
C ARG A 71 -15.23 11.28 28.17
N LEU A 72 -14.50 11.44 27.07
CA LEU A 72 -14.25 10.35 26.12
C LEU A 72 -13.55 9.16 26.77
N ILE A 73 -12.56 9.41 27.63
CA ILE A 73 -11.78 8.36 28.30
C ILE A 73 -12.64 7.63 29.32
N ASP A 74 -13.44 8.35 30.10
CA ASP A 74 -14.34 7.72 31.07
C ASP A 74 -15.36 6.84 30.36
N PHE A 75 -15.99 7.35 29.30
CA PHE A 75 -16.97 6.60 28.53
C PHE A 75 -16.36 5.37 27.85
N ALA A 76 -15.14 5.48 27.32
CA ALA A 76 -14.45 4.37 26.66
C ALA A 76 -13.97 3.28 27.64
N ASN A 77 -13.68 3.65 28.89
CA ASN A 77 -13.28 2.71 29.94
C ASN A 77 -14.46 2.11 30.71
N GLU A 78 -15.67 2.64 30.53
CA GLU A 78 -16.88 2.10 31.15
C GLU A 78 -17.21 0.70 30.58
N ASN A 79 -17.56 -0.23 31.46
CA ASN A 79 -18.00 -1.55 31.03
C ASN A 79 -19.49 -1.56 30.68
N LEU A 80 -19.78 -1.49 29.39
CA LEU A 80 -21.16 -1.41 28.91
C LEU A 80 -21.90 -2.76 28.84
N ALA A 81 -21.25 -3.89 29.16
CA ALA A 81 -21.82 -5.23 28.93
C ALA A 81 -23.13 -5.52 29.69
N ALA A 82 -23.36 -4.82 30.80
CA ALA A 82 -24.55 -5.01 31.64
C ALA A 82 -25.69 -4.04 31.32
N TYR A 83 -25.48 -3.05 30.44
CA TYR A 83 -26.47 -2.02 30.13
C TYR A 83 -27.22 -2.37 28.83
N ALA A 84 -28.50 -2.05 28.78
CA ALA A 84 -29.24 -2.10 27.52
C ALA A 84 -28.92 -0.85 26.67
N ASP A 85 -29.07 -0.96 25.34
CA ASP A 85 -28.85 0.17 24.42
C ASP A 85 -29.62 1.43 24.83
N ALA A 86 -30.84 1.26 25.38
CA ALA A 86 -31.67 2.35 25.85
C ALA A 86 -31.05 3.13 27.02
N ASP A 87 -30.33 2.44 27.90
CA ASP A 87 -29.68 3.04 29.09
C ASP A 87 -28.40 3.79 28.70
N ILE A 88 -27.73 3.37 27.62
CA ILE A 88 -26.49 3.97 27.11
C ILE A 88 -26.79 5.26 26.32
N GLY A 89 -27.95 5.34 25.69
CA GLY A 89 -28.26 6.36 24.68
C GLY A 89 -28.15 7.80 25.16
N ALA A 90 -28.45 8.09 26.44
CA ALA A 90 -28.28 9.43 27.00
C ALA A 90 -26.79 9.82 27.11
N ALA A 91 -25.97 8.93 27.68
CA ALA A 91 -24.54 9.16 27.82
C ALA A 91 -23.85 9.27 26.45
N ALA A 92 -24.17 8.37 25.50
CA ALA A 92 -23.61 8.39 24.16
C ALA A 92 -23.89 9.71 23.42
N ARG A 93 -25.07 10.31 23.59
CA ARG A 93 -25.39 11.63 22.99
C ARG A 93 -24.51 12.74 23.55
N VAL A 94 -24.31 12.78 24.87
CA VAL A 94 -23.45 13.78 25.52
C VAL A 94 -22.01 13.67 25.01
N VAL A 95 -21.45 12.46 24.98
CA VAL A 95 -20.09 12.20 24.48
C VAL A 95 -19.98 12.59 23.00
N HIS A 96 -20.96 12.19 22.18
CA HIS A 96 -20.98 12.53 20.76
C HIS A 96 -20.99 14.04 20.53
N GLU A 97 -21.84 14.78 21.24
CA GLU A 97 -21.93 16.24 21.14
C GLU A 97 -20.63 16.93 21.60
N GLY A 98 -20.01 16.43 22.68
CA GLY A 98 -18.70 16.89 23.14
C GLY A 98 -17.61 16.69 22.09
N CYS A 99 -17.50 15.48 21.53
CA CYS A 99 -16.54 15.17 20.46
C CYS A 99 -16.77 16.04 19.23
N ALA A 100 -18.02 16.22 18.80
CA ALA A 100 -18.36 17.05 17.65
C ALA A 100 -17.94 18.52 17.85
N ARG A 101 -18.08 19.04 19.07
CA ARG A 101 -17.66 20.40 19.44
C ARG A 101 -16.15 20.58 19.31
N VAL A 102 -15.36 19.67 19.91
CA VAL A 102 -13.89 19.68 19.83
C VAL A 102 -13.44 19.64 18.38
N LEU A 103 -14.02 18.76 17.56
CA LEU A 103 -13.68 18.65 16.15
C LEU A 103 -13.99 19.95 15.38
N LYS A 104 -15.16 20.54 15.60
CA LYS A 104 -15.58 21.77 14.91
C LYS A 104 -14.74 22.98 15.31
N GLU A 105 -14.37 23.08 16.57
CA GLU A 105 -13.59 24.20 17.09
C GLU A 105 -12.14 24.16 16.57
N HIS A 106 -11.50 23.00 16.69
CA HIS A 106 -10.07 22.88 16.47
C HIS A 106 -9.66 22.39 15.08
N PHE A 107 -10.60 21.96 14.23
CA PHE A 107 -10.27 21.44 12.91
C PHE A 107 -11.17 22.01 11.82
N THR A 108 -10.63 22.12 10.60
CA THR A 108 -11.44 22.19 9.39
C THR A 108 -11.35 20.83 8.71
N ILE A 109 -12.42 20.04 8.80
CA ILE A 109 -12.49 18.68 8.23
C ILE A 109 -13.35 18.72 6.97
N GLN A 110 -12.78 18.30 5.86
CA GLN A 110 -13.44 18.25 4.56
C GLN A 110 -13.25 16.87 3.91
N PRO A 111 -14.13 16.47 2.98
CA PRO A 111 -13.97 15.18 2.33
C PRO A 111 -12.76 15.20 1.40
N VAL A 112 -12.12 14.04 1.23
CA VAL A 112 -11.02 13.87 0.28
C VAL A 112 -11.55 13.90 -1.15
N ARG A 113 -12.73 13.30 -1.36
CA ARG A 113 -13.46 13.27 -2.63
C ARG A 113 -14.74 14.10 -2.53
N ALA A 114 -15.00 14.93 -3.53
CA ALA A 114 -16.17 15.81 -3.53
C ALA A 114 -17.45 15.09 -4.00
N GLU A 115 -17.30 13.97 -4.70
CA GLU A 115 -18.42 13.17 -5.18
C GLU A 115 -19.21 12.57 -4.01
N ALA A 116 -20.51 12.38 -4.20
CA ALA A 116 -21.35 11.73 -3.21
C ALA A 116 -21.00 10.24 -3.08
N GLU A 117 -21.10 9.71 -1.87
CA GLU A 117 -21.01 8.27 -1.64
C GLU A 117 -22.10 7.55 -2.45
N GLY A 118 -21.75 6.40 -3.03
CA GLY A 118 -22.60 5.69 -4.00
C GLY A 118 -22.44 6.15 -5.46
N SER A 119 -21.72 7.24 -5.73
CA SER A 119 -21.47 7.69 -7.10
C SER A 119 -20.47 6.79 -7.83
N ARG A 120 -20.65 6.62 -9.15
CA ARG A 120 -19.61 6.02 -10.00
C ARG A 120 -18.46 6.99 -10.15
N VAL A 121 -17.24 6.50 -9.95
CA VAL A 121 -15.99 7.25 -10.11
C VAL A 121 -15.03 6.48 -11.01
N THR A 122 -14.20 7.23 -11.73
CA THR A 122 -13.03 6.69 -12.43
C THR A 122 -11.78 7.21 -11.74
N LEU A 123 -10.84 6.31 -11.46
CA LEU A 123 -9.51 6.63 -10.94
C LEU A 123 -8.53 6.42 -12.08
N GLU A 124 -8.09 7.53 -12.66
CA GLU A 124 -7.15 7.53 -13.76
C GLU A 124 -5.76 7.01 -13.34
N GLU A 125 -4.94 6.69 -14.33
CA GLU A 125 -3.54 6.37 -14.08
C GLU A 125 -2.84 7.54 -13.37
N GLY A 126 -2.02 7.21 -12.36
CA GLY A 126 -1.36 8.22 -11.52
C GLY A 126 -2.24 8.82 -10.41
N PHE A 127 -3.40 8.23 -10.09
CA PHE A 127 -4.18 8.66 -8.92
C PHE A 127 -3.36 8.57 -7.61
N ASP A 128 -3.67 9.45 -6.65
CA ASP A 128 -3.00 9.49 -5.36
C ASP A 128 -3.42 8.30 -4.47
N ALA A 129 -2.57 7.28 -4.44
CA ALA A 129 -2.76 6.08 -3.64
C ALA A 129 -2.65 6.32 -2.11
N ALA A 130 -2.16 7.49 -1.66
CA ALA A 130 -2.16 7.85 -0.25
C ALA A 130 -3.52 8.38 0.22
N SER A 131 -4.30 8.99 -0.68
CA SER A 131 -5.61 9.55 -0.35
C SER A 131 -6.80 8.68 -0.79
N VAL A 132 -6.58 7.70 -1.68
CA VAL A 132 -7.62 6.79 -2.16
C VAL A 132 -7.20 5.33 -1.99
N ARG A 133 -8.01 4.57 -1.26
CA ARG A 133 -7.85 3.12 -1.10
C ARG A 133 -8.77 2.37 -2.06
N LEU A 134 -8.20 1.55 -2.94
CA LEU A 134 -8.97 0.59 -3.74
C LEU A 134 -9.43 -0.57 -2.84
N THR A 135 -10.68 -0.98 -2.98
CA THR A 135 -11.27 -2.10 -2.22
C THR A 135 -11.98 -3.08 -3.18
N GLY A 136 -12.11 -4.34 -2.78
CA GLY A 136 -12.65 -5.41 -3.62
C GLY A 136 -11.60 -6.14 -4.46
N ASN A 137 -12.03 -6.78 -5.54
CA ASN A 137 -11.13 -7.51 -6.45
C ASN A 137 -10.48 -6.53 -7.45
N VAL A 138 -9.29 -6.05 -7.12
CA VAL A 138 -8.52 -5.11 -7.95
C VAL A 138 -7.63 -5.90 -8.89
N VAL A 139 -8.00 -5.95 -10.17
CA VAL A 139 -7.21 -6.58 -11.23
C VAL A 139 -6.90 -5.59 -12.35
N GLY A 140 -5.74 -5.75 -12.99
CA GLY A 140 -5.31 -4.89 -14.09
C GLY A 140 -4.62 -3.61 -13.64
N LYS A 141 -4.64 -2.60 -14.52
CA LYS A 141 -4.05 -1.28 -14.30
C LYS A 141 -5.14 -0.22 -14.42
N ALA A 142 -4.88 0.95 -13.87
CA ALA A 142 -5.75 2.11 -14.06
C ALA A 142 -5.97 2.40 -15.57
N PRO A 143 -7.11 2.99 -15.97
CA PRO A 143 -8.14 3.56 -15.12
C PRO A 143 -9.02 2.53 -14.41
N PHE A 144 -9.23 2.70 -13.10
CA PHE A 144 -10.17 1.87 -12.33
C PHE A 144 -11.55 2.53 -12.30
N LYS A 145 -12.60 1.74 -12.54
CA LYS A 145 -13.99 2.21 -12.45
C LYS A 145 -14.68 1.50 -11.30
N GLY A 146 -15.31 2.27 -10.42
CA GLY A 146 -15.97 1.72 -9.25
C GLY A 146 -16.98 2.69 -8.66
N THR A 147 -17.50 2.33 -7.49
CA THR A 147 -18.42 3.15 -6.71
C THR A 147 -17.69 3.71 -5.50
N LEU A 148 -17.80 5.01 -5.26
CA LEU A 148 -17.22 5.64 -4.08
C LEU A 148 -17.99 5.20 -2.83
N SER A 149 -17.44 4.29 -2.03
CA SER A 149 -18.11 3.80 -0.82
C SER A 149 -18.01 4.77 0.36
N HIS A 150 -16.89 5.47 0.50
CA HIS A 150 -16.67 6.47 1.53
C HIS A 150 -15.77 7.56 0.96
N ARG A 151 -16.15 8.82 1.16
CA ARG A 151 -15.45 9.97 0.55
C ARG A 151 -14.11 10.33 1.21
N GLY A 152 -13.79 9.69 2.33
CA GLY A 152 -12.62 9.99 3.14
C GLY A 152 -12.75 11.33 3.87
N TRP A 153 -11.83 11.59 4.79
CA TRP A 153 -11.76 12.84 5.52
C TRP A 153 -10.33 13.37 5.51
N ARG A 154 -10.20 14.69 5.36
CA ARG A 154 -8.95 15.43 5.43
C ARG A 154 -9.13 16.60 6.37
N ALA A 155 -8.24 16.71 7.35
CA ALA A 155 -8.04 17.97 8.08
C ALA A 155 -7.27 18.93 7.17
N SER A 156 -7.91 20.00 6.72
CA SER A 156 -7.27 21.05 5.92
C SER A 156 -6.68 22.16 6.77
N ASP A 157 -7.12 22.26 8.03
CA ASP A 157 -6.60 23.21 9.01
C ASP A 157 -6.71 22.62 10.42
N VAL A 158 -5.73 22.95 11.28
CA VAL A 158 -5.63 22.47 12.67
C VAL A 158 -5.29 23.65 13.58
N ARG A 159 -6.11 23.86 14.61
CA ARG A 159 -6.08 25.02 15.52
C ARG A 159 -6.16 24.55 16.97
N LEU A 160 -5.14 23.81 17.41
CA LEU A 160 -5.04 23.40 18.81
C LEU A 160 -4.59 24.57 19.70
N PRO A 161 -5.12 24.69 20.93
CA PRO A 161 -4.62 25.65 21.91
C PRO A 161 -3.14 25.41 22.21
N GLN A 162 -2.42 26.48 22.55
CA GLN A 162 -1.02 26.38 22.96
C GLN A 162 -0.90 25.82 24.38
N LEU A 163 0.08 24.96 24.57
CA LEU A 163 0.47 24.46 25.88
C LEU A 163 1.46 25.42 26.56
N ALA A 164 1.26 25.67 27.85
CA ALA A 164 2.27 26.34 28.66
C ALA A 164 3.50 25.43 28.83
N LYS A 165 4.71 26.00 28.82
CA LYS A 165 5.96 25.23 28.90
C LYS A 165 6.06 24.31 30.14
N GLU A 166 5.52 24.78 31.26
CA GLU A 166 5.55 24.07 32.54
C GLU A 166 4.37 23.09 32.70
N HIS A 167 3.47 22.98 31.72
CA HIS A 167 2.33 22.08 31.80
C HIS A 167 2.75 20.66 31.43
N ASP A 168 2.56 19.72 32.35
CA ASP A 168 2.72 18.31 32.08
C ASP A 168 1.51 17.77 31.28
N ALA A 169 1.67 17.73 29.95
CA ALA A 169 0.64 17.23 29.05
C ALA A 169 0.29 15.74 29.25
N SER A 170 1.11 14.97 29.98
CA SER A 170 0.78 13.57 30.31
C SER A 170 -0.38 13.45 31.31
N ILE A 171 -0.66 14.51 32.07
CA ILE A 171 -1.82 14.61 32.95
C ILE A 171 -3.03 15.08 32.14
N ILE A 172 -3.73 14.11 31.55
CA ILE A 172 -4.89 14.38 30.67
C ILE A 172 -6.09 14.94 31.44
N ALA A 173 -6.35 14.42 32.64
CA ALA A 173 -7.35 14.90 33.56
C ALA A 173 -6.82 14.78 35.00
N PRO A 174 -6.79 15.87 35.79
CA PRO A 174 -6.34 15.82 37.17
C PRO A 174 -7.33 15.03 38.05
N ALA A 175 -6.82 14.41 39.11
CA ALA A 175 -7.68 13.83 40.14
C ALA A 175 -8.32 14.95 40.99
N GLU A 176 -9.61 14.82 41.27
CA GLU A 176 -10.37 15.75 42.12
C GLU A 176 -10.56 15.14 43.52
N VAL A 177 -10.32 15.93 44.57
CA VAL A 177 -10.45 15.52 45.98
C VAL A 177 -11.26 16.58 46.72
N GLU A 178 -12.37 16.18 47.35
CA GLU A 178 -13.21 17.01 48.20
C GLU A 178 -12.76 16.91 49.67
N LEU A 179 -12.84 18.00 50.44
CA LEU A 179 -12.43 18.11 51.85
C LEU A 179 -13.60 18.55 52.75
#